data_AF-A0AAV6JEF9-F1
#
_entry.id   AF-A0AAV6JEF9-F1
#
_cell.length_a   1.000
_cell.length_b   1.000
_cell.length_c   1.000
_cell.angle_alpha   90.00
_cell.angle_beta   90.00
_cell.angle_gamma   90.00
#
_symmetry.space_group_name_H-M   'P 1'
#
loop_
_entity.id
_entity.type
_entity.pdbx_description
1 polymer ?
#
loop_
_entity_poly.entity_id
_entity_poly.type
_entity_poly.pdbx_seq_one_letter_code
_entity_poly.pdbx_strand_id
1 'polypeptide(L)'
;MKSDTKEPESLLCDQGMRYHHSYTKTLPKYSVWFLLFVTLAYFFYSVLLISPLNLYNQNPSFLSRQSIISLPIQKDGALIQNPKTLEKTQLRHIVFGIAASSNLWHRRKSYIKLWWKPKEMRGFVWLDKPVKNNSDDQNTLPPLKISGSTKNFKYTNSKGSRSAIRISRIVSETVRLGLQDARWIVMGDDDTFFVAENLFDVYGNLLGLLTAHPIAPLVSLHHLDVVDPIFPYVNRVQALQRLKVPMKLDSAGLMQQSICYDKSKGWTVSVSWGYAVQIFRSKISAREMEKPQRTFVNWHMSSDSNTGFAFNTRPFIRNPCQRPNLYMLSNALFNPSTNRTASEYVKSRALGLECKQNKAGPFGIHRVVVYKKPDPYLWDKARRRNCCRILPSKKTGTLRIDVGDCGESEIIQ
;
A
#
# COMPACT_ATOMS: atom_id res chain seq x y z
N MET A 1 85.08 24.24 37.93
CA MET A 1 84.19 25.43 37.85
C MET A 1 82.78 24.95 37.53
N LYS A 2 81.77 25.46 38.25
CA LYS A 2 80.33 25.15 38.16
C LYS A 2 79.75 25.37 36.74
N SER A 3 78.73 24.60 36.34
CA SER A 3 77.30 25.02 36.38
C SER A 3 76.34 23.98 35.76
N ASP A 4 75.27 23.66 36.52
CA ASP A 4 73.86 23.45 36.16
C ASP A 4 73.45 23.60 34.66
N THR A 5 72.50 22.88 34.03
CA THR A 5 71.09 22.60 34.40
C THR A 5 70.34 21.89 33.22
N LYS A 6 69.26 21.17 33.58
CA LYS A 6 67.96 20.92 32.89
C LYS A 6 67.77 19.82 31.80
N GLU A 7 66.83 18.92 32.17
CA GLU A 7 65.92 17.96 31.47
C GLU A 7 65.27 18.43 30.14
N PRO A 8 64.60 17.56 29.31
CA PRO A 8 63.56 16.57 29.72
C PRO A 8 63.42 15.23 28.93
N GLU A 9 62.43 14.46 29.41
CA GLU A 9 61.88 13.13 29.06
C GLU A 9 61.77 12.70 27.57
N SER A 10 61.95 11.40 27.30
CA SER A 10 60.89 10.48 26.80
C SER A 10 61.46 9.19 26.17
N LEU A 11 60.59 8.16 26.10
CA LEU A 11 60.71 6.84 25.44
C LEU A 11 61.54 5.74 26.15
N LEU A 12 60.81 4.79 26.74
CA LEU A 12 61.28 3.44 27.03
C LEU A 12 60.45 2.44 26.22
N CYS A 13 61.13 1.81 25.26
CA CYS A 13 60.70 0.62 24.56
C CYS A 13 61.28 -0.63 25.26
N ASP A 14 60.47 -1.70 25.23
CA ASP A 14 60.86 -3.10 25.02
C ASP A 14 61.58 -3.87 26.15
N GLN A 15 60.94 -4.96 26.62
CA GLN A 15 61.41 -6.34 26.46
C GLN A 15 60.51 -7.34 27.21
N GLY A 16 60.12 -8.42 26.53
CA GLY A 16 59.10 -9.37 26.97
C GLY A 16 59.58 -10.59 27.76
N MET A 17 58.64 -11.51 28.00
CA MET A 17 58.89 -12.91 28.40
C MET A 17 57.73 -13.80 27.94
N ARG A 18 58.07 -14.96 27.38
CA ARG A 18 57.19 -16.00 26.82
C ARG A 18 56.52 -16.83 27.92
N TYR A 19 55.29 -17.28 27.70
CA TYR A 19 54.77 -18.53 28.28
C TYR A 19 53.86 -19.26 27.27
N HIS A 20 54.25 -20.47 26.88
CA HIS A 20 53.41 -21.42 26.14
C HIS A 20 52.61 -22.26 27.14
N HIS A 21 51.28 -22.34 26.99
CA HIS A 21 50.47 -23.38 27.62
C HIS A 21 49.71 -24.17 26.55
N SER A 22 49.97 -25.48 26.53
CA SER A 22 49.27 -26.47 25.73
C SER A 22 47.97 -26.84 26.43
N TYR A 23 46.82 -26.64 25.77
CA TYR A 23 45.51 -27.06 26.27
C TYR A 23 44.98 -28.22 25.41
N THR A 24 44.96 -29.42 25.99
CA THR A 24 44.25 -30.59 25.45
C THR A 24 42.76 -30.43 25.73
N LYS A 25 41.93 -30.38 24.68
CA LYS A 25 40.46 -30.22 24.78
C LYS A 25 39.79 -31.55 25.11
N THR A 26 39.27 -31.70 26.32
CA THR A 26 38.23 -32.68 26.65
C THR A 26 36.86 -32.04 26.37
N LEU A 27 36.11 -32.61 25.43
CA LEU A 27 34.72 -32.18 25.16
C LEU A 27 33.84 -32.55 26.37
N PRO A 28 33.06 -31.61 26.93
CA PRO A 28 32.24 -31.88 28.10
C PRO A 28 31.13 -32.88 27.73
N LYS A 29 31.02 -33.99 28.46
CA LYS A 29 30.07 -35.10 28.22
C LYS A 29 28.62 -34.66 27.96
N TYR A 30 28.23 -33.48 28.46
CA TYR A 30 26.90 -32.90 28.30
C TYR A 30 26.62 -32.33 26.89
N SER A 31 27.63 -31.92 26.12
CA SER A 31 27.41 -31.40 24.77
C SER A 31 27.03 -32.50 23.77
N VAL A 32 27.53 -33.72 23.98
CA VAL A 32 27.19 -34.90 23.17
C VAL A 32 25.73 -35.33 23.44
N TRP A 33 25.28 -35.31 24.70
CA TRP A 33 23.90 -35.62 25.06
C TRP A 33 22.90 -34.61 24.52
N PHE A 34 23.25 -33.32 24.50
CA PHE A 34 22.41 -32.29 23.89
C PHE A 34 22.23 -32.52 22.38
N LEU A 35 23.31 -32.84 21.67
CA LEU A 35 23.26 -33.12 20.23
C LEU A 35 22.42 -34.38 19.93
N LEU A 36 22.55 -35.44 20.74
CA LEU A 36 21.73 -36.65 20.62
C LEU A 36 20.24 -36.37 20.87
N PHE A 37 19.91 -35.51 21.83
CA PHE A 37 18.52 -35.14 22.11
C PHE A 37 17.90 -34.37 20.94
N VAL A 38 18.63 -33.43 20.35
CA VAL A 38 18.15 -32.63 19.20
C VAL A 38 17.93 -33.50 17.96
N THR A 39 18.84 -34.45 17.68
CA THR A 39 18.68 -35.36 16.53
C THR A 39 17.52 -36.33 16.74
N LEU A 40 17.32 -36.84 17.95
CA LEU A 40 16.19 -37.71 18.28
C LEU A 40 14.85 -36.98 18.15
N ALA A 41 14.76 -35.74 18.65
CA ALA A 41 13.56 -34.91 18.52
C ALA A 41 13.22 -34.61 17.04
N TYR A 42 14.25 -34.33 16.23
CA TYR A 42 14.07 -34.11 14.80
C TYR A 42 13.63 -35.38 14.06
N PHE A 43 14.16 -36.54 14.43
CA PHE A 43 13.74 -37.84 13.89
C PHE A 43 12.25 -38.10 14.17
N PHE A 44 11.78 -37.94 15.41
CA PHE A 44 10.36 -38.12 15.75
C PHE A 44 9.45 -37.11 15.05
N TYR A 45 9.86 -35.84 14.94
CA TYR A 45 9.14 -34.83 14.18
C TYR A 45 9.00 -35.22 12.69
N SER A 46 10.07 -35.72 12.07
CA SER A 46 10.05 -36.17 10.68
C SER A 46 9.18 -37.41 10.47
N VAL A 47 9.15 -38.35 11.42
CA VAL A 47 8.30 -39.54 11.37
C VAL A 47 6.82 -39.17 11.52
N LEU A 48 6.49 -38.18 12.39
CA LEU A 48 5.14 -37.62 12.52
C LEU A 48 4.66 -36.90 11.25
N LEU A 49 5.57 -36.30 10.49
CA LEU A 49 5.26 -35.61 9.24
C LEU A 49 5.04 -36.59 8.06
N ILE A 50 5.62 -37.80 8.14
CA ILE A 50 5.65 -38.77 7.04
C ILE A 50 4.69 -39.95 7.26
N SER A 51 4.16 -40.17 8.47
CA SER A 51 3.25 -41.29 8.75
C SER A 51 1.82 -41.03 8.22
N PRO A 52 1.30 -41.82 7.27
CA PRO A 52 -0.08 -41.73 6.81
C PRO A 52 -0.90 -42.87 7.40
N LEU A 53 -1.67 -42.62 8.47
CA LEU A 53 -2.80 -43.40 9.03
C LEU A 53 -3.33 -42.56 10.21
N ASN A 54 -4.56 -42.04 10.27
CA ASN A 54 -5.84 -42.65 9.95
C ASN A 54 -6.90 -41.57 9.61
N LEU A 55 -7.70 -41.86 8.58
CA LEU A 55 -9.01 -41.27 8.31
C LEU A 55 -10.00 -41.61 9.45
N TYR A 56 -10.90 -40.69 9.80
CA TYR A 56 -12.35 -40.94 10.04
C TYR A 56 -13.03 -39.59 10.42
N ASN A 57 -14.22 -39.16 9.98
CA ASN A 57 -15.20 -39.51 8.95
C ASN A 57 -16.33 -38.48 9.05
N GLN A 58 -16.91 -38.03 7.92
CA GLN A 58 -18.37 -37.94 7.69
C GLN A 58 -18.65 -37.45 6.26
N ASN A 59 -18.66 -38.44 5.37
CA ASN A 59 -19.50 -38.72 4.20
C ASN A 59 -20.07 -37.66 3.21
N PRO A 60 -20.32 -38.13 1.96
CA PRO A 60 -20.50 -37.32 0.76
C PRO A 60 -21.93 -37.39 0.18
N SER A 61 -22.31 -36.44 -0.67
CA SER A 61 -23.17 -36.67 -1.86
C SER A 61 -23.56 -35.34 -2.53
N PHE A 62 -22.86 -34.95 -3.60
CA PHE A 62 -23.50 -34.36 -4.77
C PHE A 62 -22.56 -34.39 -5.97
N LEU A 63 -22.57 -35.53 -6.67
CA LEU A 63 -21.96 -35.69 -8.00
C LEU A 63 -23.01 -35.27 -9.04
N SER A 64 -22.90 -34.05 -9.56
CA SER A 64 -23.51 -33.70 -10.85
C SER A 64 -22.41 -33.68 -11.91
N ARG A 65 -22.21 -34.88 -12.47
CA ARG A 65 -21.87 -35.17 -13.87
C ARG A 65 -21.68 -33.93 -14.77
N GLN A 66 -20.44 -33.66 -15.18
CA GLN A 66 -20.14 -33.16 -16.52
C GLN A 66 -18.72 -33.55 -16.91
N SER A 67 -18.63 -34.13 -18.10
CA SER A 67 -17.54 -34.86 -18.72
C SER A 67 -16.26 -34.03 -18.91
N ILE A 68 -15.15 -34.52 -18.38
CA ILE A 68 -13.80 -34.05 -18.69
C ILE A 68 -13.37 -34.67 -20.03
N ILE A 69 -13.18 -33.83 -21.04
CA ILE A 69 -12.42 -34.15 -22.24
C ILE A 69 -10.94 -34.05 -21.85
N SER A 70 -10.27 -35.19 -21.74
CA SER A 70 -8.81 -35.25 -21.53
C SER A 70 -8.09 -35.09 -22.87
N LEU A 71 -7.44 -33.94 -23.09
CA LEU A 71 -6.37 -33.78 -24.07
C LEU A 71 -5.02 -34.08 -23.38
N PRO A 72 -4.07 -34.78 -24.04
CA PRO A 72 -2.81 -35.16 -23.41
C PRO A 72 -1.87 -33.95 -23.32
N ILE A 73 -1.49 -33.58 -22.11
CA ILE A 73 -0.43 -32.59 -21.85
C ILE A 73 0.92 -33.27 -22.07
N GLN A 74 1.60 -32.85 -23.12
CA GLN A 74 3.00 -33.16 -23.39
C GLN A 74 3.87 -32.61 -22.26
N LYS A 75 4.59 -33.50 -21.56
CA LYS A 75 5.61 -33.14 -20.57
C LYS A 75 6.87 -32.70 -21.31
N ASP A 76 7.03 -31.39 -21.48
CA ASP A 76 8.35 -30.83 -21.75
C ASP A 76 8.98 -30.40 -20.42
N GLY A 77 10.16 -30.96 -20.13
CA GLY A 77 10.92 -30.70 -18.91
C GLY A 77 11.39 -29.25 -18.85
N ALA A 78 10.78 -28.47 -17.97
CA ALA A 78 11.29 -27.15 -17.60
C ALA A 78 12.33 -27.32 -16.48
N LEU A 79 13.58 -26.98 -16.80
CA LEU A 79 14.64 -26.68 -15.83
C LEU A 79 14.08 -25.79 -14.72
N ILE A 80 14.28 -26.22 -13.47
CA ILE A 80 13.97 -25.46 -12.26
C ILE A 80 14.79 -24.17 -12.30
N GLN A 81 14.18 -23.06 -12.74
CA GLN A 81 14.75 -21.73 -12.53
C GLN A 81 14.62 -21.40 -11.04
N ASN A 82 15.74 -21.08 -10.41
CA ASN A 82 15.79 -20.45 -9.08
C ASN A 82 14.71 -19.36 -8.99
N PRO A 83 14.02 -19.21 -7.84
CA PRO A 83 13.00 -18.17 -7.69
C PRO A 83 13.62 -16.82 -8.03
N LYS A 84 13.22 -16.24 -9.17
CA LYS A 84 13.64 -14.90 -9.58
C LYS A 84 13.33 -13.97 -8.43
N THR A 85 14.36 -13.41 -7.82
CA THR A 85 14.23 -12.25 -6.94
C THR A 85 13.43 -11.20 -7.71
N LEU A 86 12.24 -10.85 -7.19
CA LEU A 86 11.35 -9.92 -7.86
C LEU A 86 12.04 -8.55 -7.93
N GLU A 87 12.55 -8.18 -9.11
CA GLU A 87 13.31 -6.96 -9.31
C GLU A 87 12.49 -5.72 -8.93
N LYS A 88 13.13 -4.69 -8.36
CA LYS A 88 12.46 -3.46 -7.91
C LYS A 88 11.68 -2.76 -9.02
N THR A 89 10.37 -2.54 -8.87
CA THR A 89 9.64 -1.68 -9.81
C THR A 89 10.22 -0.27 -9.70
N GLN A 90 10.48 0.32 -10.86
CA GLN A 90 11.15 1.61 -11.07
C GLN A 90 10.50 2.23 -12.31
N LEU A 91 10.69 3.53 -12.54
CA LEU A 91 10.07 4.23 -13.68
C LEU A 91 10.33 3.57 -15.04
N ARG A 92 11.47 2.88 -15.23
CA ARG A 92 11.75 2.08 -16.45
C ARG A 92 10.75 0.96 -16.76
N HIS A 93 10.10 0.43 -15.72
CA HIS A 93 9.12 -0.65 -15.82
C HIS A 93 7.72 -0.14 -16.17
N ILE A 94 7.53 1.19 -16.16
CA ILE A 94 6.29 1.88 -16.50
C ILE A 94 6.46 2.45 -17.90
N VAL A 95 5.54 2.08 -18.80
CA VAL A 95 5.55 2.55 -20.19
C VAL A 95 4.46 3.59 -20.38
N PHE A 96 4.85 4.82 -20.65
CA PHE A 96 3.92 5.91 -20.93
C PHE A 96 3.51 5.89 -22.41
N GLY A 97 2.24 5.63 -22.70
CA GLY A 97 1.65 5.79 -24.03
C GLY A 97 0.93 7.13 -24.13
N ILE A 98 1.52 8.09 -24.85
CA ILE A 98 1.04 9.46 -24.92
C ILE A 98 0.34 9.70 -26.25
N ALA A 99 -0.95 10.04 -26.27
CA ALA A 99 -1.64 10.42 -27.49
C ALA A 99 -1.32 11.84 -27.88
N ALA A 100 -0.88 12.05 -29.12
CA ALA A 100 -0.62 13.38 -29.64
C ALA A 100 -1.29 13.63 -30.98
N SER A 101 -1.55 14.89 -31.28
CA SER A 101 -1.97 15.35 -32.60
C SER A 101 -0.80 16.00 -33.33
N SER A 102 -0.51 15.55 -34.54
CA SER A 102 0.54 16.11 -35.41
C SER A 102 0.37 17.61 -35.65
N ASN A 103 -0.88 18.08 -35.75
CA ASN A 103 -1.19 19.50 -35.95
C ASN A 103 -0.80 20.37 -34.75
N LEU A 104 -0.94 19.84 -33.52
CA LEU A 104 -0.68 20.58 -32.28
C LEU A 104 0.71 20.29 -31.71
N TRP A 105 1.43 19.32 -32.29
CA TRP A 105 2.68 18.80 -31.78
C TRP A 105 3.75 19.87 -31.56
N HIS A 106 3.90 20.79 -32.53
CA HIS A 106 4.89 21.88 -32.46
C HIS A 106 4.80 22.69 -31.16
N ARG A 107 3.58 22.85 -30.62
CA ARG A 107 3.28 23.59 -29.38
C ARG A 107 3.23 22.68 -28.17
N ARG A 108 2.51 21.55 -28.24
CA ARG A 108 2.20 20.70 -27.08
C ARG A 108 3.36 19.83 -26.61
N LYS A 109 4.34 19.55 -27.48
CA LYS A 109 5.55 18.81 -27.10
C LYS A 109 6.28 19.44 -25.91
N SER A 110 6.20 20.77 -25.76
CA SER A 110 6.82 21.50 -24.65
C SER A 110 6.30 21.06 -23.28
N TYR A 111 5.02 20.66 -23.15
CA TYR A 111 4.50 20.16 -21.86
C TYR A 111 5.16 18.86 -21.45
N ILE A 112 5.36 17.96 -22.41
CA ILE A 112 5.99 16.65 -22.17
C ILE A 112 7.44 16.84 -21.72
N LYS A 113 8.18 17.78 -22.33
CA LYS A 113 9.56 18.09 -21.94
C LYS A 113 9.74 18.46 -20.46
N LEU A 114 8.69 19.00 -19.82
CA LEU A 114 8.77 19.46 -18.45
C LEU A 114 8.77 18.33 -17.42
N TRP A 115 8.11 17.21 -17.72
CA TRP A 115 7.96 16.09 -16.78
C TRP A 115 8.62 14.81 -17.24
N TRP A 116 8.90 14.67 -18.54
CA TRP A 116 9.61 13.53 -19.07
C TRP A 116 11.04 13.52 -18.57
N LYS A 117 11.48 12.39 -18.01
CA LYS A 117 12.87 12.17 -17.60
C LYS A 117 13.56 11.25 -18.60
N PRO A 118 14.36 11.78 -19.54
CA PRO A 118 15.11 10.97 -20.48
C PRO A 118 15.98 9.96 -19.72
N LYS A 119 16.12 8.75 -20.25
CA LYS A 119 16.91 7.64 -19.69
C LYS A 119 16.35 7.00 -18.40
N GLU A 120 15.50 7.68 -17.64
CA GLU A 120 14.84 7.11 -16.46
C GLU A 120 13.46 6.52 -16.78
N MET A 121 12.71 7.21 -17.66
CA MET A 121 11.36 6.82 -18.06
C MET A 121 11.35 6.13 -19.42
N ARG A 122 10.32 5.30 -19.64
CA ARG A 122 10.10 4.58 -20.90
C ARG A 122 8.69 4.85 -21.41
N GLY A 123 8.53 5.01 -22.72
CA GLY A 123 7.26 5.48 -23.28
C GLY A 123 7.38 5.93 -24.72
N PHE A 124 6.25 6.26 -25.32
CA PHE A 124 6.13 6.64 -26.73
C PHE A 124 5.05 7.69 -26.89
N VAL A 125 5.30 8.66 -27.76
CA VAL A 125 4.27 9.59 -28.23
C VAL A 125 3.69 9.05 -29.53
N TRP A 126 2.40 8.76 -29.53
CA TRP A 126 1.66 8.24 -30.68
C TRP A 126 0.95 9.37 -31.42
N LEU A 127 1.45 9.68 -32.61
CA LEU A 127 0.93 10.70 -33.51
C LEU A 127 -0.01 10.10 -34.57
N ASP A 128 -0.90 10.91 -35.11
CA ASP A 128 -1.76 10.55 -36.24
C ASP A 128 -1.04 10.66 -37.59
N LYS A 129 -0.03 11.53 -37.71
CA LYS A 129 0.82 11.71 -38.89
C LYS A 129 2.28 12.01 -38.52
N PRO A 130 3.25 11.78 -39.43
CA PRO A 130 4.63 12.21 -39.24
C PRO A 130 4.76 13.73 -39.06
N VAL A 131 5.73 14.14 -38.24
CA VAL A 131 6.05 15.54 -37.93
C VAL A 131 7.55 15.78 -38.11
N LYS A 132 7.95 17.03 -38.39
CA LYS A 132 9.38 17.40 -38.46
C LYS A 132 10.01 17.23 -37.08
N ASN A 133 11.11 16.47 -37.02
CA ASN A 133 11.82 16.19 -35.78
C ASN A 133 13.06 17.09 -35.69
N ASN A 134 13.14 17.96 -34.68
CA ASN A 134 14.33 18.78 -34.46
C ASN A 134 15.38 17.96 -33.70
N SER A 135 16.66 18.17 -33.96
CA SER A 135 17.78 17.49 -33.27
C SER A 135 17.68 17.61 -31.74
N ASP A 136 17.27 18.78 -31.25
CA ASP A 136 17.19 19.09 -29.81
C ASP A 136 16.04 18.35 -29.11
N ASP A 137 15.04 17.88 -29.86
CA ASP A 137 13.89 17.15 -29.34
C ASP A 137 14.22 15.69 -29.05
N GLN A 138 15.17 15.09 -29.76
CA GLN A 138 15.47 13.65 -29.66
C GLN A 138 15.94 13.23 -28.26
N ASN A 139 16.61 14.13 -27.53
CA ASN A 139 17.13 13.86 -26.19
C ASN A 139 16.21 14.31 -25.06
N THR A 140 15.13 15.05 -25.37
CA THR A 140 14.24 15.67 -24.36
C THR A 140 12.83 15.10 -24.37
N LEU A 141 12.45 14.34 -25.40
CA LEU A 141 11.12 13.78 -25.57
C LEU A 141 11.14 12.24 -25.65
N PRO A 142 10.00 11.58 -25.35
CA PRO A 142 9.84 10.17 -25.65
C PRO A 142 9.90 9.93 -27.17
N PRO A 143 10.33 8.73 -27.61
CA PRO A 143 10.30 8.36 -29.02
C PRO A 143 8.91 8.52 -29.66
N LEU A 144 8.88 8.99 -30.90
CA LEU A 144 7.65 9.18 -31.66
C LEU A 144 7.26 7.89 -32.40
N LYS A 145 5.97 7.59 -32.44
CA LYS A 145 5.35 6.50 -33.20
C LYS A 145 4.13 7.02 -33.96
N ILE A 146 3.79 6.38 -35.07
CA ILE A 146 2.56 6.66 -35.82
C ILE A 146 1.51 5.62 -35.46
N SER A 147 0.36 6.07 -35.01
CA SER A 147 -0.78 5.20 -34.70
C SER A 147 -1.40 4.65 -35.99
N GLY A 148 -1.78 3.38 -35.97
CA GLY A 148 -2.29 2.66 -37.13
C GLY A 148 -3.69 3.11 -37.56
N SER A 149 -4.01 2.88 -38.83
CA SER A 149 -5.30 3.26 -39.44
C SER A 149 -6.50 2.75 -38.63
N THR A 150 -7.50 3.63 -38.45
CA THR A 150 -8.78 3.33 -37.80
C THR A 150 -9.96 3.29 -38.79
N LYS A 151 -9.70 3.25 -40.11
CA LYS A 151 -10.75 3.25 -41.15
C LYS A 151 -11.75 2.09 -41.01
N ASN A 152 -11.28 0.93 -40.57
CA ASN A 152 -12.09 -0.29 -40.47
C ASN A 152 -13.00 -0.34 -39.23
N PHE A 153 -12.88 0.61 -38.30
CA PHE A 153 -13.71 0.65 -37.09
C PHE A 153 -14.99 1.43 -37.34
N LYS A 154 -16.15 0.88 -36.95
CA LYS A 154 -17.41 1.62 -37.02
C LYS A 154 -17.37 2.81 -36.05
N TYR A 155 -17.81 3.98 -36.48
CA TYR A 155 -17.94 5.18 -35.64
C TYR A 155 -19.32 5.78 -35.85
N THR A 156 -20.14 5.78 -34.80
CA THR A 156 -21.55 6.19 -34.86
C THR A 156 -21.83 7.50 -34.12
N ASN A 157 -20.83 8.07 -33.44
CA ASN A 157 -20.99 9.33 -32.72
C ASN A 157 -20.90 10.49 -33.72
N SER A 158 -21.99 11.23 -33.88
CA SER A 158 -22.08 12.36 -34.81
C SER A 158 -21.46 13.66 -34.30
N LYS A 159 -21.30 13.80 -32.98
CA LYS A 159 -20.74 15.01 -32.33
C LYS A 159 -19.25 14.90 -32.02
N GLY A 160 -18.75 13.67 -31.87
CA GLY A 160 -17.36 13.40 -31.48
C GLY A 160 -16.41 13.31 -32.67
N SER A 161 -15.13 13.57 -32.43
CA SER A 161 -14.09 13.30 -33.42
C SER A 161 -13.77 11.80 -33.49
N ARG A 162 -13.62 11.30 -34.72
CA ARG A 162 -13.16 9.93 -35.00
C ARG A 162 -11.75 9.65 -34.45
N SER A 163 -10.97 10.70 -34.13
CA SER A 163 -9.68 10.58 -33.44
C SER A 163 -9.79 9.86 -32.09
N ALA A 164 -10.98 9.85 -31.45
CA ALA A 164 -11.22 9.11 -30.21
C ALA A 164 -10.91 7.60 -30.34
N ILE A 165 -11.21 6.98 -31.49
CA ILE A 165 -10.89 5.56 -31.74
C ILE A 165 -9.38 5.34 -31.75
N ARG A 166 -8.63 6.31 -32.29
CA ARG A 166 -7.16 6.24 -32.32
C ARG A 166 -6.61 6.35 -30.91
N ILE A 167 -7.07 7.36 -30.15
CA ILE A 167 -6.62 7.63 -28.78
C ILE A 167 -6.86 6.40 -27.90
N SER A 168 -8.07 5.80 -27.94
CA SER A 168 -8.38 4.60 -27.14
C SER A 168 -7.55 3.37 -27.49
N ARG A 169 -6.89 3.34 -28.67
CA ARG A 169 -6.07 2.22 -29.12
C ARG A 169 -4.61 2.33 -28.70
N ILE A 170 -4.16 3.48 -28.20
CA ILE A 170 -2.76 3.71 -27.86
C ILE A 170 -2.22 2.73 -26.83
N VAL A 171 -3.04 2.38 -25.83
CA VAL A 171 -2.67 1.32 -24.87
C VAL A 171 -2.42 0.01 -25.63
N SER A 172 -3.35 -0.42 -26.50
CA SER A 172 -3.19 -1.65 -27.28
C SER A 172 -1.98 -1.61 -28.23
N GLU A 173 -1.69 -0.46 -28.83
CA GLU A 173 -0.53 -0.29 -29.72
C GLU A 173 0.78 -0.30 -28.95
N THR A 174 0.79 0.29 -27.76
CA THR A 174 1.93 0.27 -26.83
C THR A 174 2.20 -1.14 -26.30
N VAL A 175 1.16 -1.92 -25.96
CA VAL A 175 1.28 -3.34 -25.58
C VAL A 175 1.92 -4.16 -26.71
N ARG A 176 1.46 -3.96 -27.96
CA ARG A 176 1.95 -4.72 -29.13
C ARG A 176 3.42 -4.49 -29.45
N LEU A 177 4.06 -3.46 -28.88
CA LEU A 177 5.51 -3.28 -29.00
C LEU A 177 6.32 -4.37 -28.29
N GLY A 178 5.69 -5.22 -27.46
CA GLY A 178 6.35 -6.40 -26.88
C GLY A 178 7.52 -6.04 -25.96
N LEU A 179 7.39 -4.91 -25.27
CA LEU A 179 8.43 -4.32 -24.44
C LEU A 179 8.74 -5.23 -23.25
N GLN A 180 9.91 -5.88 -23.30
CA GLN A 180 10.38 -6.74 -22.21
C GLN A 180 10.48 -5.96 -20.90
N ASP A 181 10.12 -6.62 -19.79
CA ASP A 181 10.13 -6.08 -18.43
C ASP A 181 9.21 -4.85 -18.20
N ALA A 182 8.31 -4.57 -19.15
CA ALA A 182 7.21 -3.64 -18.92
C ALA A 182 6.18 -4.27 -17.97
N ARG A 183 5.89 -3.59 -16.86
CA ARG A 183 4.91 -4.03 -15.85
C ARG A 183 3.64 -3.20 -15.89
N TRP A 184 3.77 -1.93 -16.29
CA TRP A 184 2.69 -0.96 -16.34
C TRP A 184 2.64 -0.26 -17.69
N ILE A 185 1.43 0.04 -18.14
CA ILE A 185 1.19 0.97 -19.24
C ILE A 185 0.31 2.08 -18.70
N VAL A 186 0.83 3.31 -18.74
CA VAL A 186 0.11 4.51 -18.34
C VAL A 186 -0.24 5.27 -19.61
N MET A 187 -1.52 5.58 -19.78
CA MET A 187 -1.99 6.36 -20.91
C MET A 187 -2.15 7.83 -20.48
N GLY A 188 -1.73 8.74 -21.35
CA GLY A 188 -2.02 10.17 -21.26
C GLY A 188 -2.12 10.80 -22.64
N ASP A 189 -2.45 12.08 -22.69
CA ASP A 189 -2.47 12.88 -23.92
C ASP A 189 -1.30 13.89 -23.93
N ASP A 190 -1.08 14.58 -25.04
CA ASP A 190 -0.02 15.57 -25.24
C ASP A 190 -0.21 16.87 -24.44
N ASP A 191 -1.35 17.01 -23.77
CA ASP A 191 -1.68 18.04 -22.79
C ASP A 191 -1.79 17.48 -21.35
N THR A 192 -1.30 16.26 -21.11
CA THR A 192 -1.21 15.67 -19.77
C THR A 192 0.18 15.90 -19.17
N PHE A 193 0.21 16.38 -17.92
CA PHE A 193 1.43 16.51 -17.11
C PHE A 193 1.44 15.44 -16.01
N PHE A 194 2.44 14.56 -16.00
CA PHE A 194 2.57 13.51 -14.98
C PHE A 194 3.55 13.92 -13.88
N VAL A 195 3.17 13.71 -12.62
CA VAL A 195 4.08 13.81 -11.47
C VAL A 195 4.47 12.40 -11.06
N ALA A 196 5.44 11.82 -11.76
CA ALA A 196 5.78 10.40 -11.59
C ALA A 196 6.36 10.07 -10.21
N GLU A 197 6.87 11.08 -9.50
CA GLU A 197 7.38 11.00 -8.12
C GLU A 197 6.28 10.68 -7.10
N ASN A 198 5.02 10.95 -7.43
CA ASN A 198 3.88 10.72 -6.53
C ASN A 198 3.37 9.26 -6.56
N LEU A 199 4.01 8.36 -7.31
CA LEU A 199 3.69 6.93 -7.24
C LEU A 199 4.26 6.33 -5.94
N PHE A 200 3.37 5.92 -5.03
CA PHE A 200 3.77 5.33 -3.76
C PHE A 200 3.88 3.80 -3.86
N ASP A 201 5.08 3.26 -3.66
CA ASP A 201 5.32 1.82 -3.53
C ASP A 201 5.59 1.43 -2.06
N VAL A 202 4.65 0.72 -1.46
CA VAL A 202 4.74 0.21 -0.08
C VAL A 202 4.27 -1.24 0.00
N TYR A 203 4.75 -1.99 1.00
CA TYR A 203 4.51 -3.42 1.17
C TYR A 203 3.90 -3.77 2.52
N GLY A 204 3.36 -4.99 2.61
CA GLY A 204 2.82 -5.54 3.86
C GLY A 204 1.48 -4.88 4.20
N ASN A 205 1.33 -4.45 5.46
CA ASN A 205 0.05 -3.98 5.97
C ASN A 205 -0.20 -2.50 5.66
N LEU A 206 -1.10 -2.23 4.72
CA LEU A 206 -1.46 -0.88 4.28
C LEU A 206 -2.33 -0.08 5.28
N LEU A 207 -2.72 -0.66 6.41
CA LEU A 207 -3.66 -0.05 7.36
C LEU A 207 -3.30 1.40 7.69
N GLY A 208 -2.08 1.66 8.14
CA GLY A 208 -1.66 3.00 8.55
C GLY A 208 -1.58 4.02 7.41
N LEU A 209 -1.40 3.57 6.17
CA LEU A 209 -1.45 4.42 4.97
C LEU A 209 -2.90 4.77 4.64
N LEU A 210 -3.76 3.77 4.55
CA LEU A 210 -5.16 3.94 4.14
C LEU A 210 -6.00 4.64 5.22
N THR A 211 -5.70 4.45 6.51
CA THR A 211 -6.43 5.18 7.58
C THR A 211 -6.04 6.65 7.70
N ALA A 212 -4.88 7.03 7.18
CA ALA A 212 -4.39 8.41 7.14
C ALA A 212 -4.45 8.99 5.72
N HIS A 213 -5.23 8.38 4.81
CA HIS A 213 -5.35 8.87 3.44
C HIS A 213 -5.82 10.33 3.45
N PRO A 214 -5.13 11.23 2.72
CA PRO A 214 -5.43 12.66 2.75
C PRO A 214 -6.77 12.97 2.08
N ILE A 215 -7.15 14.25 2.07
CA ILE A 215 -8.32 14.77 1.35
C ILE A 215 -8.02 14.78 -0.16
N ALA A 216 -7.93 13.58 -0.73
CA ALA A 216 -7.73 13.28 -2.13
C ALA A 216 -8.55 12.02 -2.50
N PRO A 217 -9.01 11.87 -3.76
CA PRO A 217 -9.69 10.65 -4.17
C PRO A 217 -8.72 9.48 -4.15
N LEU A 218 -9.16 8.34 -3.62
CA LEU A 218 -8.46 7.08 -3.84
C LEU A 218 -8.72 6.62 -5.28
N VAL A 219 -7.69 6.69 -6.14
CA VAL A 219 -7.83 6.36 -7.56
C VAL A 219 -7.59 4.87 -7.82
N SER A 220 -6.53 4.30 -7.24
CA SER A 220 -6.15 2.92 -7.49
C SER A 220 -5.35 2.35 -6.32
N LEU A 221 -5.53 1.04 -6.06
CA LEU A 221 -4.64 0.24 -5.25
C LEU A 221 -3.86 -0.70 -6.16
N HIS A 222 -2.54 -0.68 -6.03
CA HIS A 222 -1.65 -1.52 -6.82
C HIS A 222 -0.95 -2.56 -5.93
N HIS A 223 -0.34 -3.58 -6.54
CA HIS A 223 0.42 -4.63 -5.87
C HIS A 223 -0.39 -5.45 -4.86
N LEU A 224 -1.68 -5.68 -5.15
CA LEU A 224 -2.60 -6.38 -4.25
C LEU A 224 -2.07 -7.75 -3.80
N ASP A 225 -1.33 -8.48 -4.65
CA ASP A 225 -0.78 -9.82 -4.33
C ASP A 225 0.37 -9.81 -3.32
N VAL A 226 1.08 -8.68 -3.18
CA VAL A 226 2.26 -8.55 -2.30
C VAL A 226 1.99 -7.68 -1.06
N VAL A 227 0.82 -7.05 -0.98
CA VAL A 227 0.31 -6.41 0.24
C VAL A 227 -0.64 -7.34 0.97
N ASP A 228 -0.79 -7.13 2.27
CA ASP A 228 -1.79 -7.84 3.07
C ASP A 228 -3.21 -7.48 2.58
N PRO A 229 -4.21 -8.38 2.71
CA PRO A 229 -5.60 -8.01 2.47
C PRO A 229 -5.97 -6.76 3.27
N ILE A 230 -6.52 -5.74 2.58
CA ILE A 230 -6.85 -4.46 3.21
C ILE A 230 -7.84 -4.61 4.39
N PHE A 231 -8.65 -5.66 4.38
CA PHE A 231 -9.47 -6.09 5.52
C PHE A 231 -8.90 -7.39 6.10
N PRO A 232 -8.74 -7.49 7.44
CA PRO A 232 -8.26 -8.70 8.08
C PRO A 232 -9.30 -9.82 8.00
N TYR A 233 -8.83 -11.07 8.14
CA TYR A 233 -9.64 -12.30 8.19
C TYR A 233 -10.44 -12.64 6.92
N VAL A 234 -10.19 -11.93 5.82
CA VAL A 234 -10.77 -12.19 4.49
C VAL A 234 -9.67 -12.21 3.45
N ASN A 235 -9.91 -12.87 2.32
CA ASN A 235 -8.96 -12.85 1.21
C ASN A 235 -9.04 -11.52 0.43
N ARG A 236 -8.09 -11.30 -0.50
CA ARG A 236 -7.98 -10.05 -1.28
C ARG A 236 -9.24 -9.73 -2.08
N VAL A 237 -9.85 -10.73 -2.72
CA VAL A 237 -11.06 -10.53 -3.53
C VAL A 237 -12.25 -10.15 -2.66
N GLN A 238 -12.45 -10.86 -1.54
CA GLN A 238 -13.49 -10.54 -0.56
C GLN A 238 -13.28 -9.15 0.06
N ALA A 239 -12.03 -8.78 0.32
CA ALA A 239 -11.68 -7.45 0.82
C ALA A 239 -12.07 -6.35 -0.17
N LEU A 240 -11.81 -6.55 -1.48
CA LEU A 240 -12.22 -5.62 -2.53
C LEU A 240 -13.73 -5.60 -2.75
N GLN A 241 -14.41 -6.75 -2.67
CA GLN A 241 -15.87 -6.83 -2.72
C GLN A 241 -16.49 -6.02 -1.57
N ARG A 242 -15.91 -6.10 -0.37
CA ARG A 242 -16.32 -5.27 0.76
C ARG A 242 -16.06 -3.78 0.52
N LEU A 243 -14.89 -3.41 0.00
CA LEU A 243 -14.56 -2.01 -0.34
C LEU A 243 -15.48 -1.43 -1.42
N LYS A 244 -15.95 -2.27 -2.36
CA LYS A 244 -16.85 -1.87 -3.44
C LYS A 244 -18.18 -1.29 -2.93
N VAL A 245 -18.63 -1.67 -1.74
CA VAL A 245 -19.89 -1.19 -1.15
C VAL A 245 -19.82 0.32 -0.87
N PRO A 246 -18.97 0.84 0.03
CA PRO A 246 -18.87 2.29 0.27
C PRO A 246 -18.39 3.05 -0.98
N MET A 247 -17.55 2.45 -1.83
CA MET A 247 -17.11 3.06 -3.09
C MET A 247 -18.30 3.41 -4.00
N LYS A 248 -19.35 2.58 -4.03
CA LYS A 248 -20.57 2.86 -4.81
C LYS A 248 -21.48 3.91 -4.16
N LEU A 249 -21.40 4.05 -2.83
CA LEU A 249 -22.23 4.99 -2.09
C LEU A 249 -21.67 6.42 -2.16
N ASP A 250 -20.35 6.56 -2.06
CA ASP A 250 -19.65 7.84 -2.14
C ASP A 250 -18.15 7.60 -2.43
N SER A 251 -17.80 7.52 -3.72
CA SER A 251 -16.41 7.32 -4.15
C SER A 251 -15.50 8.50 -3.80
N ALA A 252 -16.05 9.72 -3.74
CA ALA A 252 -15.32 10.93 -3.40
C ALA A 252 -14.86 10.93 -1.94
N GLY A 253 -15.71 10.46 -1.02
CA GLY A 253 -15.40 10.35 0.41
C GLY A 253 -14.60 9.10 0.82
N LEU A 254 -14.32 8.17 -0.10
CA LEU A 254 -13.71 6.89 0.21
C LEU A 254 -12.31 7.05 0.83
N MET A 255 -12.09 6.42 1.99
CA MET A 255 -10.89 6.46 2.81
C MET A 255 -10.48 7.84 3.35
N GLN A 256 -11.22 8.91 3.07
CA GLN A 256 -10.91 10.23 3.60
C GLN A 256 -10.93 10.22 5.14
N GLN A 257 -9.87 10.78 5.72
CA GLN A 257 -9.71 10.86 7.17
C GLN A 257 -10.47 12.05 7.76
N SER A 258 -11.33 11.79 8.76
CA SER A 258 -11.96 12.78 9.64
C SER A 258 -11.53 12.55 11.08
N ILE A 259 -11.26 13.61 11.84
CA ILE A 259 -10.74 13.52 13.22
C ILE A 259 -11.68 14.26 14.17
N CYS A 260 -11.91 13.71 15.35
CA CYS A 260 -12.67 14.34 16.41
C CYS A 260 -12.25 13.88 17.79
N TYR A 261 -12.63 14.65 18.79
CA TYR A 261 -12.14 14.52 20.15
C TYR A 261 -13.28 14.34 21.13
N ASP A 262 -13.19 13.30 21.98
CA ASP A 262 -14.05 13.19 23.15
C ASP A 262 -13.39 13.95 24.31
N LYS A 263 -13.84 15.17 24.59
CA LYS A 263 -13.28 15.99 25.67
C LYS A 263 -13.48 15.35 27.05
N SER A 264 -14.58 14.64 27.26
CA SER A 264 -14.92 14.04 28.55
C SER A 264 -14.03 12.85 28.89
N LYS A 265 -13.62 12.08 27.88
CA LYS A 265 -12.81 10.87 28.04
C LYS A 265 -11.35 11.05 27.61
N GLY A 266 -11.00 12.22 27.07
CA GLY A 266 -9.68 12.49 26.52
C GLY A 266 -9.32 11.67 25.27
N TRP A 267 -10.32 11.18 24.53
CA TRP A 267 -10.08 10.30 23.38
C TRP A 267 -9.88 11.07 22.08
N THR A 268 -9.08 10.49 21.19
CA THR A 268 -9.01 10.90 19.77
C THR A 268 -9.66 9.83 18.92
N VAL A 269 -10.60 10.24 18.08
CA VAL A 269 -11.29 9.37 17.13
C VAL A 269 -10.89 9.77 15.73
N SER A 270 -10.42 8.80 14.95
CA SER A 270 -10.06 8.97 13.54
C SER A 270 -10.92 8.05 12.69
N VAL A 271 -11.66 8.62 11.77
CA VAL A 271 -12.55 7.91 10.85
C VAL A 271 -11.95 7.98 9.45
N SER A 272 -11.54 6.84 8.89
CA SER A 272 -11.28 6.68 7.46
C SER A 272 -12.53 6.05 6.84
N TRP A 273 -13.38 6.89 6.26
CA TRP A 273 -14.73 6.49 5.89
C TRP A 273 -14.71 5.40 4.81
N GLY A 274 -15.51 4.34 5.01
CA GLY A 274 -15.52 3.18 4.12
C GLY A 274 -14.34 2.21 4.31
N TYR A 275 -13.50 2.42 5.32
CA TYR A 275 -12.37 1.54 5.61
C TYR A 275 -12.26 1.17 7.10
N ALA A 276 -11.88 2.12 7.96
CA ALA A 276 -11.65 1.82 9.38
C ALA A 276 -11.83 3.04 10.30
N VAL A 277 -12.12 2.78 11.57
CA VAL A 277 -12.14 3.77 12.65
C VAL A 277 -11.10 3.39 13.70
N GLN A 278 -10.31 4.36 14.14
CA GLN A 278 -9.31 4.22 15.19
C GLN A 278 -9.69 5.11 16.39
N ILE A 279 -9.75 4.52 17.58
CA ILE A 279 -10.00 5.24 18.84
C ILE A 279 -8.78 5.16 19.74
N PHE A 280 -8.11 6.28 19.95
CA PHE A 280 -6.96 6.43 20.82
C PHE A 280 -7.41 6.93 22.20
N ARG A 281 -6.77 6.42 23.25
CA ARG A 281 -7.03 6.82 24.65
C ARG A 281 -6.41 8.16 25.02
N SER A 282 -5.50 8.65 24.19
CA SER A 282 -4.82 9.92 24.36
C SER A 282 -5.34 10.94 23.35
N LYS A 283 -5.17 12.21 23.70
CA LYS A 283 -5.37 13.34 22.79
C LYS A 283 -4.16 13.45 21.85
N ILE A 284 -4.37 13.21 20.56
CA ILE A 284 -3.34 13.27 19.51
C ILE A 284 -3.70 14.42 18.56
N SER A 285 -2.73 15.27 18.24
CA SER A 285 -2.95 16.40 17.32
C SER A 285 -3.37 15.92 15.93
N ALA A 286 -4.16 16.72 15.21
CA ALA A 286 -4.58 16.37 13.85
C ALA A 286 -3.36 16.27 12.91
N ARG A 287 -2.40 17.19 13.00
CA ARG A 287 -1.08 17.09 12.32
C ARG A 287 -0.32 15.78 12.56
N GLU A 288 -0.40 15.20 13.76
CA GLU A 288 0.21 13.90 14.03
C GLU A 288 -0.63 12.72 13.51
N MET A 289 -1.95 12.84 13.55
CA MET A 289 -2.89 11.86 12.99
C MET A 289 -2.88 11.78 11.47
N GLU A 290 -2.50 12.87 10.80
CA GLU A 290 -2.29 12.95 9.35
C GLU A 290 -1.08 12.15 8.87
N LYS A 291 -0.09 11.90 9.74
CA LYS A 291 1.08 11.12 9.38
C LYS A 291 0.73 9.64 9.42
N PRO A 292 0.86 8.90 8.29
CA PRO A 292 0.63 7.46 8.27
C PRO A 292 1.46 6.74 9.32
N GLN A 293 0.82 5.87 10.10
CA GLN A 293 1.54 4.99 11.02
C GLN A 293 2.26 3.91 10.22
N ARG A 294 3.53 3.61 10.56
CA ARG A 294 4.35 2.60 9.89
C ARG A 294 3.86 1.17 10.14
N THR A 295 2.74 0.77 9.56
CA THR A 295 2.27 -0.62 9.48
C THR A 295 2.78 -1.33 8.22
N PHE A 296 3.24 -0.55 7.24
CA PHE A 296 3.80 -1.00 5.98
C PHE A 296 5.33 -0.86 6.00
N VAL A 297 6.00 -1.59 5.12
CA VAL A 297 7.45 -1.48 4.91
C VAL A 297 7.73 -0.81 3.57
N ASN A 298 8.89 -0.16 3.48
CA ASN A 298 9.36 0.37 2.21
C ASN A 298 9.77 -0.78 1.27
N TRP A 299 10.02 -0.46 0.00
CA TRP A 299 10.47 -1.45 -0.97
C TRP A 299 11.74 -2.21 -0.54
N HIS A 300 12.62 -1.58 0.25
CA HIS A 300 13.87 -2.22 0.70
C HIS A 300 13.64 -3.25 1.82
N MET A 301 12.37 -3.58 2.14
CA MET A 301 11.99 -4.53 3.19
C MET A 301 12.61 -4.20 4.55
N SER A 302 13.02 -2.95 4.75
CA SER A 302 13.60 -2.47 6.00
C SER A 302 12.52 -1.83 6.85
N SER A 303 12.39 -2.30 8.09
CA SER A 303 11.51 -1.72 9.11
C SER A 303 12.19 -0.60 9.91
N ASP A 304 13.52 -0.50 9.82
CA ASP A 304 14.35 0.22 10.81
C ASP A 304 14.82 1.60 10.35
N SER A 305 14.68 1.95 9.07
CA SER A 305 15.12 3.25 8.58
C SER A 305 13.95 4.23 8.44
N ASN A 306 14.03 5.37 9.13
CA ASN A 306 13.23 6.57 8.80
C ASN A 306 13.50 7.07 7.36
N THR A 307 14.47 6.46 6.67
CA THR A 307 14.82 6.71 5.27
C THR A 307 14.13 5.70 4.36
N GLY A 308 13.65 6.17 3.20
CA GLY A 308 13.11 5.30 2.15
C GLY A 308 11.61 5.43 1.86
N PHE A 309 10.89 6.31 2.56
CA PHE A 309 9.54 6.74 2.17
C PHE A 309 9.58 8.13 1.54
N ALA A 310 8.82 8.34 0.46
CA ALA A 310 8.67 9.64 -0.19
C ALA A 310 7.77 10.62 0.59
N PHE A 311 7.32 10.24 1.78
CA PHE A 311 6.41 11.01 2.63
C PHE A 311 6.70 10.78 4.12
N ASN A 312 6.26 11.73 4.94
CA ASN A 312 6.44 11.67 6.38
C ASN A 312 5.58 10.55 6.98
N THR A 313 6.20 9.69 7.79
CA THR A 313 5.51 8.63 8.54
C THR A 313 5.72 8.81 10.03
N ARG A 314 4.87 8.18 10.85
CA ARG A 314 5.05 8.09 12.31
C ARG A 314 5.33 6.66 12.74
N PRO A 315 6.12 6.44 13.81
CA PRO A 315 6.49 5.10 14.27
C PRO A 315 5.27 4.25 14.62
N PHE A 316 5.41 2.93 14.45
CA PHE A 316 4.41 1.99 14.94
C PHE A 316 4.41 1.96 16.47
N ILE A 317 3.23 2.07 17.08
CA ILE A 317 3.07 2.04 18.53
C ILE A 317 3.33 0.62 19.05
N ARG A 318 4.50 0.39 19.64
CA ARG A 318 4.89 -0.92 20.17
C ARG A 318 4.09 -1.30 21.42
N ASN A 319 3.85 -0.34 22.33
CA ASN A 319 3.11 -0.58 23.57
C ASN A 319 1.61 -0.85 23.30
N PRO A 320 1.08 -2.05 23.62
CA PRO A 320 -0.32 -2.40 23.41
C PRO A 320 -1.32 -1.44 24.08
N CYS A 321 -0.96 -0.80 25.19
CA CYS A 321 -1.83 0.12 25.93
C CYS A 321 -1.95 1.50 25.31
N GLN A 322 -1.02 1.86 24.43
CA GLN A 322 -1.06 3.09 23.65
C GLN A 322 -1.64 2.88 22.24
N ARG A 323 -1.82 1.61 21.81
CA ARG A 323 -2.42 1.30 20.51
C ARG A 323 -3.89 1.75 20.47
N PRO A 324 -4.38 2.22 19.32
CA PRO A 324 -5.80 2.52 19.18
C PRO A 324 -6.62 1.23 19.20
N ASN A 325 -7.86 1.33 19.67
CA ASN A 325 -8.86 0.32 19.33
C ASN A 325 -9.21 0.50 17.86
N LEU A 326 -9.02 -0.56 17.07
CA LEU A 326 -9.31 -0.58 15.64
C LEU A 326 -10.70 -1.18 15.39
N TYR A 327 -11.49 -0.52 14.55
CA TYR A 327 -12.79 -0.98 14.09
C TYR A 327 -12.77 -1.03 12.57
N MET A 328 -13.01 -2.19 11.97
CA MET A 328 -12.98 -2.37 10.52
C MET A 328 -14.39 -2.32 9.96
N LEU A 329 -14.55 -1.78 8.74
CA LEU A 329 -15.84 -1.77 8.07
C LEU A 329 -16.40 -3.20 7.98
N SER A 330 -17.64 -3.36 8.41
CA SER A 330 -18.43 -4.58 8.28
C SER A 330 -19.48 -4.42 7.19
N ASN A 331 -20.22 -3.30 7.23
CA ASN A 331 -21.33 -3.04 6.33
C ASN A 331 -21.50 -1.53 6.07
N ALA A 332 -22.09 -1.16 4.93
CA ALA A 332 -22.48 0.21 4.62
C ALA A 332 -23.76 0.24 3.79
N LEU A 333 -24.65 1.17 4.10
CA LEU A 333 -25.95 1.31 3.45
C LEU A 333 -26.32 2.78 3.29
N PHE A 334 -27.08 3.07 2.25
CA PHE A 334 -27.71 4.38 2.05
C PHE A 334 -29.14 4.32 2.57
N ASN A 335 -29.52 5.31 3.37
CA ASN A 335 -30.88 5.47 3.87
C ASN A 335 -31.58 6.58 3.06
N PRO A 336 -32.55 6.23 2.19
CA PRO A 336 -33.28 7.20 1.38
C PRO A 336 -34.06 8.21 2.21
N SER A 337 -34.60 7.80 3.36
CA SER A 337 -35.45 8.65 4.22
C SER A 337 -34.67 9.78 4.87
N THR A 338 -33.40 9.57 5.21
CA THR A 338 -32.55 10.59 5.82
C THR A 338 -31.56 11.22 4.83
N ASN A 339 -31.54 10.72 3.58
CA ASN A 339 -30.57 11.09 2.55
C ASN A 339 -29.12 11.02 3.07
N ARG A 340 -28.81 9.97 3.83
CA ARG A 340 -27.49 9.76 4.47
C ARG A 340 -27.06 8.32 4.35
N THR A 341 -25.76 8.12 4.27
CA THR A 341 -25.14 6.81 4.45
C THR A 341 -24.99 6.49 5.94
N ALA A 342 -25.12 5.21 6.26
CA ALA A 342 -24.76 4.64 7.54
C ALA A 342 -23.78 3.50 7.30
N SER A 343 -22.61 3.56 7.95
CA SER A 343 -21.57 2.52 7.86
C SER A 343 -21.27 1.96 9.24
N GLU A 344 -21.21 0.64 9.33
CA GLU A 344 -20.98 -0.13 10.56
C GLU A 344 -19.56 -0.67 10.58
N TYR A 345 -18.86 -0.44 11.70
CA TYR A 345 -17.50 -0.89 11.93
C TYR A 345 -17.45 -1.72 13.20
N VAL A 346 -16.82 -2.89 13.12
CA VAL A 346 -16.74 -3.87 14.21
C VAL A 346 -15.31 -3.94 14.74
N LYS A 347 -15.18 -4.06 16.06
CA LYS A 347 -13.88 -4.13 16.74
C LYS A 347 -13.03 -5.26 16.15
N SER A 348 -11.81 -4.93 15.75
CA SER A 348 -10.86 -5.86 15.15
C SER A 348 -9.66 -6.07 16.06
N ARG A 349 -9.15 -7.31 16.10
CA ARG A 349 -7.93 -7.70 16.81
C ARG A 349 -6.68 -7.70 15.91
N ALA A 350 -6.78 -7.14 14.70
CA ALA A 350 -5.69 -7.14 13.72
C ALA A 350 -4.42 -6.39 14.18
N LEU A 351 -4.53 -5.46 15.14
CA LEU A 351 -3.38 -4.78 15.74
C LEU A 351 -2.73 -5.57 16.90
N GLY A 352 -3.10 -6.82 17.15
CA GLY A 352 -2.46 -7.71 18.13
C GLY A 352 -3.07 -7.67 19.54
N LEU A 353 -2.24 -7.96 20.54
CA LEU A 353 -2.65 -8.17 21.93
C LEU A 353 -3.36 -6.95 22.55
N GLU A 354 -4.43 -7.21 23.32
CA GLU A 354 -5.13 -6.18 24.07
C GLU A 354 -4.34 -5.75 25.32
N CYS A 355 -4.49 -4.48 25.69
CA CYS A 355 -3.90 -3.95 26.92
C CYS A 355 -4.51 -4.60 28.16
N LYS A 356 -3.69 -5.35 28.92
CA LYS A 356 -4.12 -6.07 30.14
C LYS A 356 -4.39 -5.15 31.33
N GLN A 357 -3.82 -3.94 31.37
CA GLN A 357 -3.69 -3.14 32.59
C GLN A 357 -4.80 -2.13 32.88
N ASN A 358 -5.87 -1.99 32.07
CA ASN A 358 -6.89 -0.99 32.40
C ASN A 358 -8.28 -1.23 31.80
N LYS A 359 -9.22 -1.78 32.58
CA LYS A 359 -10.64 -1.99 32.20
C LYS A 359 -11.37 -0.68 31.83
N ALA A 360 -10.84 0.49 32.21
CA ALA A 360 -11.41 1.82 31.96
C ALA A 360 -10.98 2.44 30.60
N GLY A 361 -11.20 1.74 29.49
CA GLY A 361 -10.98 2.30 28.15
C GLY A 361 -12.17 2.07 27.21
N PRO A 362 -12.01 2.26 25.88
CA PRO A 362 -13.06 1.96 24.89
C PRO A 362 -13.46 0.48 24.80
N PHE A 363 -13.07 -0.35 25.76
CA PHE A 363 -13.27 -1.79 25.78
C PHE A 363 -14.74 -2.21 25.73
N GLY A 364 -15.65 -1.39 26.26
CA GLY A 364 -17.08 -1.63 26.11
C GLY A 364 -17.62 -1.40 24.70
N ILE A 365 -16.89 -0.65 23.85
CA ILE A 365 -17.31 -0.34 22.49
C ILE A 365 -16.86 -1.49 21.58
N HIS A 366 -17.83 -2.27 21.13
CA HIS A 366 -17.63 -3.35 20.16
C HIS A 366 -18.04 -2.93 18.74
N ARG A 367 -18.84 -1.87 18.63
CA ARG A 367 -19.37 -1.36 17.36
C ARG A 367 -19.30 0.16 17.27
N VAL A 368 -18.96 0.66 16.08
CA VAL A 368 -19.05 2.07 15.70
C VAL A 368 -19.98 2.20 14.50
N VAL A 369 -20.89 3.15 14.53
CA VAL A 369 -21.75 3.50 13.39
C VAL A 369 -21.44 4.93 12.96
N VAL A 370 -21.05 5.11 11.70
CA VAL A 370 -20.73 6.41 11.12
C VAL A 370 -21.82 6.82 10.15
N TYR A 371 -22.42 7.98 10.38
CA TYR A 371 -23.36 8.62 9.47
C TYR A 371 -22.64 9.68 8.64
N LYS A 372 -22.89 9.70 7.34
CA LYS A 372 -22.31 10.69 6.43
C LYS A 372 -23.32 11.03 5.33
N LYS A 373 -23.47 12.30 5.00
CA LYS A 373 -24.20 12.72 3.80
C LYS A 373 -23.27 12.58 2.57
N PRO A 374 -23.68 11.86 1.50
CA PRO A 374 -22.94 11.88 0.24
C PRO A 374 -22.87 13.30 -0.31
N ASP A 375 -21.72 13.67 -0.84
CA ASP A 375 -21.53 14.95 -1.52
C ASP A 375 -20.79 14.72 -2.85
N PRO A 376 -21.51 14.66 -3.98
CA PRO A 376 -20.88 14.46 -5.28
C PRO A 376 -20.04 15.66 -5.72
N TYR A 377 -20.25 16.84 -5.13
CA TYR A 377 -19.54 18.08 -5.41
C TYR A 377 -18.48 18.41 -4.36
N LEU A 378 -18.11 17.44 -3.51
CA LEU A 378 -17.11 17.62 -2.45
C LEU A 378 -15.79 18.19 -2.99
N TRP A 379 -15.46 17.90 -4.25
CA TRP A 379 -14.23 18.32 -4.93
C TRP A 379 -14.31 19.70 -5.59
N ASP A 380 -15.50 20.25 -5.79
CA ASP A 380 -15.69 21.60 -6.33
C ASP A 380 -15.55 22.67 -5.23
N LYS A 381 -15.38 22.21 -3.99
CA LYS A 381 -15.18 23.05 -2.80
C LYS A 381 -13.70 23.13 -2.45
N ALA A 382 -13.35 24.17 -1.69
CA ALA A 382 -12.01 24.27 -1.10
C ALA A 382 -11.67 22.98 -0.32
N ARG A 383 -10.45 22.46 -0.50
CA ARG A 383 -9.98 21.24 0.17
C ARG A 383 -9.97 21.44 1.68
N ARG A 384 -11.09 21.12 2.33
CA ARG A 384 -11.26 21.15 3.78
C ARG A 384 -11.58 19.74 4.26
N ARG A 385 -11.00 19.36 5.39
CA ARG A 385 -11.28 18.07 6.01
C ARG A 385 -12.74 18.06 6.47
N ASN A 386 -13.42 16.93 6.33
CA ASN A 386 -14.66 16.72 7.07
C ASN A 386 -14.35 16.55 8.55
N CYS A 387 -15.17 17.15 9.40
CA CYS A 387 -15.10 16.95 10.83
C CYS A 387 -15.97 15.76 11.23
N CYS A 388 -15.54 15.04 12.26
CA CYS A 388 -16.40 14.06 12.90
C CYS A 388 -16.98 14.58 14.22
N ARG A 389 -18.14 14.06 14.61
CA ARG A 389 -18.81 14.43 15.87
C ARG A 389 -19.32 13.18 16.54
N ILE A 390 -18.96 13.01 17.80
CA ILE A 390 -19.47 11.89 18.61
C ILE A 390 -20.91 12.22 19.00
N LEU A 391 -21.84 11.38 18.59
CA LEU A 391 -23.25 11.55 18.89
C LEU A 391 -23.62 10.82 20.20
N PRO A 392 -24.60 11.34 20.96
CA PRO A 392 -25.18 10.62 22.07
C PRO A 392 -25.72 9.24 21.64
N SER A 393 -25.39 8.20 22.41
CA SER A 393 -25.86 6.84 22.13
C SER A 393 -26.55 6.27 23.36
N LYS A 394 -27.81 5.84 23.20
CA LYS A 394 -28.56 5.09 24.21
C LYS A 394 -28.22 3.59 24.19
N LYS A 395 -27.55 3.10 23.15
CA LYS A 395 -27.19 1.68 22.99
C LYS A 395 -25.82 1.42 23.62
N THR A 396 -25.80 0.59 24.65
CA THR A 396 -24.57 0.15 25.31
C THR A 396 -23.61 -0.49 24.31
N GLY A 397 -22.33 -0.10 24.39
CA GLY A 397 -21.26 -0.62 23.53
C GLY A 397 -21.31 -0.25 22.04
N THR A 398 -22.22 0.64 21.63
CA THR A 398 -22.23 1.22 20.27
C THR A 398 -21.91 2.71 20.32
N LEU A 399 -20.84 3.12 19.65
CA LEU A 399 -20.52 4.54 19.42
C LEU A 399 -21.14 5.02 18.11
N ARG A 400 -21.77 6.19 18.12
CA ARG A 400 -22.34 6.82 16.91
C ARG A 400 -21.53 8.06 16.57
N ILE A 401 -21.18 8.21 15.31
CA ILE A 401 -20.36 9.32 14.81
C ILE A 401 -21.07 9.93 13.60
N ASP A 402 -21.15 11.24 13.54
CA ASP A 402 -21.53 12.00 12.34
C ASP A 402 -20.26 12.51 11.66
N VAL A 403 -20.20 12.45 10.32
CA VAL A 403 -19.11 13.01 9.50
C VAL A 403 -19.73 13.95 8.47
N GLY A 404 -19.22 15.18 8.41
CA GLY A 404 -19.64 16.19 7.45
C GLY A 404 -18.78 17.44 7.52
N ASP A 405 -19.27 18.52 6.92
CA ASP A 405 -18.59 19.82 6.94
C ASP A 405 -18.30 20.28 8.37
N CYS A 406 -17.12 20.85 8.61
CA CYS A 406 -16.75 21.41 9.90
C CYS A 406 -17.58 22.66 10.23
N GLY A 407 -18.03 22.77 11.47
CA GLY A 407 -18.65 23.99 12.01
C GLY A 407 -17.59 25.06 12.35
N GLU A 408 -18.05 26.27 12.65
CA GLU A 408 -17.16 27.43 12.89
C GLU A 408 -16.15 27.25 14.02
N SER A 409 -16.46 26.42 15.02
CA SER A 409 -15.61 26.17 16.20
C SER A 409 -14.83 24.85 16.15
N GLU A 410 -14.87 24.12 15.03
CA GLU A 410 -14.22 22.82 14.91
C GLU A 410 -12.83 22.93 14.26
N ILE A 411 -11.86 22.26 14.86
CA ILE A 411 -10.46 22.35 14.48
C ILE A 411 -10.21 21.47 13.25
N ILE A 412 -9.70 22.08 12.18
CA ILE A 412 -9.41 21.42 10.89
C ILE A 412 -7.93 20.97 10.80
N GLN A 413 -7.04 21.50 11.66
CA GLN A 413 -5.57 21.36 11.61
C GLN A 413 -4.90 20.94 12.93
#